data_AF-A0A950H0R4-F1
#
_entry.id   AF-A0A950H0R4-F1
#
_cell.length_a   1.000
_cell.length_b   1.000
_cell.length_c   1.000
_cell.angle_alpha   90.00
_cell.angle_beta   90.00
_cell.angle_gamma   90.00
#
_symmetry.space_group_name_H-M   'P 1'
#
loop_
_entity.id
_entity.type
_entity.pdbx_description
1 polymer ?
#
loop_
_entity_poly.entity_id
_entity_poly.type
_entity_poly.pdbx_seq_one_letter_code
_entity_poly.pdbx_strand_id
1 'polypeptide(L)'
;MAKPRVLSAAQAARLIPDGAVVTVSSSSGLGCPDAVLAALGQRFETEGHPRNITTLHPIAAGDMWGVKGVDHIAKSGCLARVIAGSYPSGPSSAEPPLIWKMIGDDAIPAYNVPSGILFDMHREAAAKRPGVLTKVGMDTFVDPEREGCAMNDKARAAPIVSRVRFADDDWLYFPAIVPDVAIIRATTADERGNLSYEHEGGYLGPLDQALAVRNNGGIVIAQVKRLAEAGTLKPQHVLVPGILVDAIVVAPDQMQTTQTQYEPAISGEIFRPLSSFEIPDFGVAKVIGRRVAQELHQGDAVNIGFGISANVPRILIEEGQHGAVTWVIEQGAVGGVPL
;
A
#
# COMPACT_ATOMS: atom_id res chain seq x y z
N MET A 1 1.41 -8.74 -28.74
CA MET A 1 1.42 -8.97 -27.27
C MET A 1 0.32 -9.95 -26.94
N ALA A 2 0.58 -10.90 -26.04
CA ALA A 2 -0.46 -11.83 -25.59
C ALA A 2 -1.50 -11.08 -24.73
N LYS A 3 -2.78 -11.38 -24.89
CA LYS A 3 -3.81 -10.89 -23.97
C LYS A 3 -3.55 -11.47 -22.56
N PRO A 4 -3.82 -10.71 -21.48
CA PRO A 4 -3.72 -11.26 -20.14
C PRO A 4 -4.67 -12.44 -19.97
N ARG A 5 -4.27 -13.42 -19.15
CA ARG A 5 -5.12 -14.58 -18.86
C ARG A 5 -6.07 -14.23 -17.72
N VAL A 6 -7.36 -14.47 -17.90
CA VAL A 6 -8.31 -14.47 -16.79
C VAL A 6 -8.16 -15.81 -16.05
N LEU A 7 -7.78 -15.76 -14.79
CA LEU A 7 -7.45 -16.92 -13.96
C LEU A 7 -8.28 -16.90 -12.67
N SER A 8 -8.52 -18.07 -12.09
CA SER A 8 -8.93 -18.14 -10.69
C SER A 8 -7.79 -17.67 -9.78
N ALA A 9 -8.11 -17.24 -8.55
CA ALA A 9 -7.10 -16.85 -7.57
C ALA A 9 -6.08 -17.99 -7.32
N ALA A 10 -6.54 -19.24 -7.26
CA ALA A 10 -5.69 -20.42 -7.12
C ALA A 10 -4.75 -20.63 -8.32
N GLN A 11 -5.22 -20.41 -9.55
CA GLN A 11 -4.38 -20.47 -10.75
C GLN A 11 -3.36 -19.33 -10.78
N ALA A 12 -3.75 -18.12 -10.38
CA ALA A 12 -2.84 -16.98 -10.31
C ALA A 12 -1.76 -17.17 -9.24
N ALA A 13 -2.10 -17.72 -8.07
CA ALA A 13 -1.15 -18.06 -7.02
C ALA A 13 -0.06 -19.04 -7.48
N ARG A 14 -0.33 -19.88 -8.50
CA ARG A 14 0.66 -20.78 -9.11
C ARG A 14 1.72 -20.08 -9.95
N LEU A 15 1.48 -18.83 -10.33
CA LEU A 15 2.45 -18.02 -11.09
C LEU A 15 3.59 -17.51 -10.22
N ILE A 16 3.48 -17.62 -8.89
CA ILE A 16 4.47 -17.16 -7.93
C ILE A 16 5.43 -18.31 -7.63
N PRO A 17 6.71 -18.24 -8.03
CA PRO A 17 7.69 -19.28 -7.77
C PRO A 17 8.25 -19.21 -6.35
N ASP A 18 8.94 -20.26 -5.92
CA ASP A 18 9.75 -20.24 -4.71
C ASP A 18 10.84 -19.16 -4.82
N GLY A 19 11.12 -18.47 -3.71
CA GLY A 19 12.17 -17.44 -3.63
C GLY A 19 11.79 -16.09 -4.26
N ALA A 20 10.57 -15.94 -4.79
CA ALA A 20 10.15 -14.72 -5.46
C ALA A 20 10.16 -13.50 -4.53
N VAL A 21 10.57 -12.35 -5.08
CA VAL A 21 10.30 -11.03 -4.52
C VAL A 21 8.93 -10.57 -5.01
N VAL A 22 7.97 -10.47 -4.09
CA VAL A 22 6.57 -10.15 -4.37
C VAL A 22 6.25 -8.76 -3.83
N THR A 23 5.89 -7.83 -4.70
CA THR A 23 5.40 -6.51 -4.31
C THR A 23 3.88 -6.47 -4.30
N VAL A 24 3.29 -5.86 -3.27
CA VAL A 24 1.83 -5.77 -3.12
C VAL A 24 1.41 -4.30 -3.05
N SER A 25 0.49 -3.88 -3.91
CA SER A 25 -0.11 -2.54 -3.86
C SER A 25 -1.27 -2.56 -2.87
N SER A 26 -1.19 -1.80 -1.78
CA SER A 26 -2.24 -1.76 -0.75
C SER A 26 -2.00 -0.62 0.24
N SER A 27 -3.06 -0.20 0.93
CA SER A 27 -2.99 0.63 2.13
C SER A 27 -4.04 0.12 3.11
N SER A 28 -3.64 -0.79 3.99
CA SER A 28 -4.57 -1.56 4.83
C SER A 28 -5.58 -2.32 3.96
N GLY A 29 -6.90 -2.14 4.17
CA GLY A 29 -7.93 -2.70 3.30
C GLY A 29 -8.08 -2.00 1.94
N LEU A 30 -7.65 -0.73 1.81
CA LEU A 30 -7.71 0.03 0.55
C LEU A 30 -6.79 -0.61 -0.49
N GLY A 31 -7.34 -0.97 -1.64
CA GLY A 31 -6.55 -1.53 -2.75
C GLY A 31 -5.92 -2.89 -2.46
N CYS A 32 -6.21 -3.55 -1.33
CA CYS A 32 -5.63 -4.84 -1.00
C CYS A 32 -6.15 -5.95 -1.95
N PRO A 33 -5.26 -6.68 -2.66
CA PRO A 33 -5.62 -7.83 -3.49
C PRO A 33 -5.78 -9.12 -2.64
N ASP A 34 -6.66 -9.05 -1.65
CA ASP A 34 -6.78 -10.04 -0.57
C ASP A 34 -7.10 -11.46 -1.06
N ALA A 35 -7.93 -11.61 -2.11
CA ALA A 35 -8.28 -12.93 -2.63
C ALA A 35 -7.07 -13.65 -3.26
N VAL A 36 -6.14 -12.91 -3.88
CA VAL A 36 -4.90 -13.47 -4.42
C VAL A 36 -3.94 -13.85 -3.29
N LEU A 37 -3.81 -13.01 -2.25
CA LEU A 37 -3.00 -13.31 -1.06
C LEU A 37 -3.55 -14.52 -0.29
N ALA A 38 -4.86 -14.62 -0.15
CA ALA A 38 -5.55 -15.76 0.44
C ALA A 38 -5.26 -17.05 -0.33
N ALA A 39 -5.39 -17.03 -1.66
CA ALA A 39 -5.08 -18.19 -2.50
C ALA A 39 -3.59 -18.58 -2.45
N LEU A 40 -2.68 -17.61 -2.35
CA LEU A 40 -1.26 -17.85 -2.16
C LEU A 40 -0.97 -18.56 -0.83
N GLY A 41 -1.57 -18.04 0.25
CA GLY A 41 -1.50 -18.65 1.57
C GLY A 41 -2.07 -20.06 1.62
N GLN A 42 -3.21 -20.29 0.96
CA GLN A 42 -3.85 -21.60 0.87
C GLN A 42 -3.01 -22.59 0.06
N ARG A 43 -2.44 -22.15 -1.07
CA ARG A 43 -1.53 -22.98 -1.88
C ARG A 43 -0.32 -23.44 -1.05
N PHE A 44 0.24 -22.56 -0.23
CA PHE A 44 1.35 -22.96 0.65
C PHE A 44 0.93 -24.02 1.66
N GLU A 45 -0.27 -23.92 2.25
CA GLU A 45 -0.76 -24.93 3.20
C GLU A 45 -1.00 -26.30 2.54
N THR A 46 -1.52 -26.32 1.32
CA THR A 46 -1.92 -27.56 0.65
C THR A 46 -0.78 -28.21 -0.13
N GLU A 47 0.10 -27.42 -0.73
CA GLU A 47 1.16 -27.87 -1.65
C GLU A 47 2.56 -27.64 -1.08
N GLY A 48 2.71 -26.85 -0.03
CA GLY A 48 4.01 -26.45 0.51
C GLY A 48 4.76 -25.44 -0.35
N HIS A 49 4.08 -24.75 -1.30
CA HIS A 49 4.66 -23.78 -2.23
C HIS A 49 3.74 -22.54 -2.42
N PRO A 50 4.29 -21.34 -2.69
CA PRO A 50 5.71 -21.08 -2.83
C PRO A 50 6.42 -21.00 -1.48
N ARG A 51 7.72 -21.27 -1.48
CA ARG A 51 8.60 -21.17 -0.31
C ARG A 51 9.48 -19.95 -0.37
N ASN A 52 9.86 -19.46 0.79
CA ASN A 52 10.88 -18.45 0.99
C ASN A 52 10.71 -17.17 0.18
N ILE A 53 9.47 -16.69 0.00
CA ILE A 53 9.22 -15.42 -0.69
C ILE A 53 9.68 -14.23 0.16
N THR A 54 10.12 -13.17 -0.52
CA THR A 54 10.34 -11.85 0.09
C THR A 54 9.19 -10.95 -0.30
N THR A 55 8.59 -10.21 0.64
CA THR A 55 7.51 -9.26 0.30
C THR A 55 7.94 -7.81 0.44
N LEU A 56 7.49 -6.99 -0.51
CA LEU A 56 7.61 -5.53 -0.49
C LEU A 56 6.21 -4.92 -0.31
N HIS A 57 6.03 -4.12 0.74
CA HIS A 57 4.77 -3.43 1.03
C HIS A 57 5.03 -1.94 1.26
N PRO A 58 4.95 -1.09 0.21
CA PRO A 58 5.11 0.36 0.39
C PRO A 58 4.20 0.91 1.50
N ILE A 59 2.97 0.42 1.57
CA ILE A 59 2.05 0.58 2.70
C ILE A 59 1.45 -0.80 3.00
N ALA A 60 1.08 -1.04 4.25
CA ALA A 60 0.54 -2.31 4.77
C ALA A 60 -0.48 -2.98 3.83
N ALA A 61 -0.36 -4.30 3.65
CA ALA A 61 -1.36 -5.14 3.00
C ALA A 61 -2.25 -5.82 4.03
N GLY A 62 -3.52 -5.41 4.06
CA GLY A 62 -4.50 -5.93 5.00
C GLY A 62 -4.60 -5.16 6.31
N ASP A 63 -5.58 -5.53 7.11
CA ASP A 63 -6.04 -4.86 8.30
C ASP A 63 -6.52 -5.87 9.35
N MET A 64 -7.04 -5.37 10.48
CA MET A 64 -7.57 -6.20 11.57
C MET A 64 -9.10 -6.36 11.53
N TRP A 65 -9.75 -5.96 10.42
CA TRP A 65 -11.21 -5.88 10.32
C TRP A 65 -11.76 -6.61 9.08
N GLY A 66 -11.16 -7.75 8.76
CA GLY A 66 -11.70 -8.71 7.79
C GLY A 66 -10.90 -8.83 6.50
N VAL A 67 -9.96 -7.93 6.21
CA VAL A 67 -9.05 -8.03 5.05
C VAL A 67 -7.67 -8.45 5.57
N LYS A 68 -7.38 -9.73 5.68
CA LYS A 68 -6.16 -10.20 6.39
C LYS A 68 -4.85 -9.80 5.69
N GLY A 69 -4.86 -9.70 4.37
CA GLY A 69 -3.71 -9.30 3.56
C GLY A 69 -2.47 -10.16 3.81
N VAL A 70 -1.37 -9.55 4.27
CA VAL A 70 -0.08 -10.23 4.48
C VAL A 70 -0.19 -11.41 5.47
N ASP A 71 -1.15 -11.39 6.38
CA ASP A 71 -1.35 -12.49 7.33
C ASP A 71 -1.73 -13.81 6.66
N HIS A 72 -2.28 -13.79 5.44
CA HIS A 72 -2.50 -15.02 4.68
C HIS A 72 -1.21 -15.79 4.37
N ILE A 73 -0.09 -15.07 4.26
CA ILE A 73 1.22 -15.59 3.87
C ILE A 73 2.27 -15.47 4.99
N ALA A 74 1.94 -14.87 6.13
CA ALA A 74 2.75 -14.82 7.35
C ALA A 74 2.86 -16.22 7.98
N LYS A 75 3.58 -17.12 7.31
CA LYS A 75 3.73 -18.53 7.64
C LYS A 75 5.20 -18.94 7.51
N SER A 76 5.68 -19.72 8.47
CA SER A 76 7.04 -20.27 8.45
C SER A 76 7.27 -21.11 7.19
N GLY A 77 8.38 -20.86 6.49
CA GLY A 77 8.73 -21.50 5.22
C GLY A 77 8.06 -20.89 3.98
N CYS A 78 6.95 -20.16 4.14
CA CYS A 78 6.36 -19.37 3.06
C CYS A 78 7.07 -18.03 2.94
N LEU A 79 6.95 -17.18 3.98
CA LEU A 79 7.58 -15.87 4.03
C LEU A 79 8.98 -16.00 4.63
N ALA A 80 10.00 -15.53 3.90
CA ALA A 80 11.39 -15.50 4.36
C ALA A 80 11.87 -14.10 4.77
N ARG A 81 11.26 -13.03 4.24
CA ARG A 81 11.65 -11.65 4.52
C ARG A 81 10.49 -10.70 4.22
N VAL A 82 10.35 -9.64 5.01
CA VAL A 82 9.38 -8.57 4.76
C VAL A 82 10.05 -7.21 4.83
N ILE A 83 9.81 -6.37 3.82
CA ILE A 83 10.25 -4.97 3.78
C ILE A 83 9.00 -4.13 3.57
N ALA A 84 8.63 -3.31 4.56
CA ALA A 84 7.39 -2.57 4.51
C ALA A 84 7.53 -1.15 5.06
N GLY A 85 6.69 -0.22 4.61
CA GLY A 85 6.63 1.12 5.18
C GLY A 85 5.59 1.30 6.26
N SER A 86 4.66 0.35 6.34
CA SER A 86 3.81 0.13 7.49
C SER A 86 3.37 -1.32 7.53
N TYR A 87 2.94 -1.77 8.70
CA TYR A 87 2.42 -3.12 8.93
C TYR A 87 0.96 -3.02 9.36
N PRO A 88 0.12 -4.03 9.07
CA PRO A 88 -1.23 -4.08 9.62
C PRO A 88 -1.19 -3.92 11.14
N SER A 89 -2.01 -3.03 11.66
CA SER A 89 -2.07 -2.70 13.08
C SER A 89 -3.49 -2.33 13.48
N GLY A 90 -3.79 -2.46 14.76
CA GLY A 90 -5.07 -2.11 15.33
C GLY A 90 -4.94 -1.86 16.83
N PRO A 91 -6.05 -1.85 17.58
CA PRO A 91 -6.03 -1.54 19.01
C PRO A 91 -5.11 -2.49 19.79
N SER A 92 -4.32 -1.96 20.72
CA SER A 92 -3.42 -2.76 21.57
C SER A 92 -4.13 -3.81 22.45
N SER A 93 -5.46 -3.73 22.55
CA SER A 93 -6.32 -4.70 23.25
C SER A 93 -6.74 -5.90 22.40
N ALA A 94 -6.43 -5.92 21.10
CA ALA A 94 -6.76 -7.01 20.19
C ALA A 94 -5.56 -7.94 19.97
N GLU A 95 -5.82 -9.17 19.54
CA GLU A 95 -4.77 -10.12 19.18
C GLU A 95 -3.93 -9.55 18.00
N PRO A 96 -2.59 -9.45 18.14
CA PRO A 96 -1.76 -8.89 17.07
C PRO A 96 -1.84 -9.73 15.78
N PRO A 97 -1.75 -9.08 14.61
CA PRO A 97 -1.61 -9.77 13.32
C PRO A 97 -0.46 -10.79 13.32
N LEU A 98 -0.60 -11.87 12.57
CA LEU A 98 0.38 -12.97 12.50
C LEU A 98 1.77 -12.49 12.06
N ILE A 99 1.84 -11.47 11.21
CA ILE A 99 3.12 -10.88 10.81
C ILE A 99 3.90 -10.33 12.01
N TRP A 100 3.24 -9.70 12.99
CA TRP A 100 3.90 -9.18 14.19
C TRP A 100 4.45 -10.28 15.07
N LYS A 101 3.77 -11.43 15.14
CA LYS A 101 4.29 -12.61 15.82
C LYS A 101 5.58 -13.09 15.18
N MET A 102 5.63 -13.20 13.85
CA MET A 102 6.87 -13.59 13.14
C MET A 102 8.02 -12.61 13.39
N ILE A 103 7.72 -11.30 13.47
CA ILE A 103 8.72 -10.26 13.73
C ILE A 103 9.26 -10.38 15.16
N GLY A 104 8.35 -10.47 16.15
CA GLY A 104 8.69 -10.56 17.57
C GLY A 104 9.42 -11.84 17.95
N ASP A 105 9.09 -12.96 17.28
CA ASP A 105 9.78 -14.24 17.45
C ASP A 105 11.14 -14.30 16.72
N ASP A 106 11.59 -13.19 16.11
CA ASP A 106 12.78 -13.11 15.25
C ASP A 106 12.77 -14.23 14.19
N ALA A 107 11.59 -14.58 13.66
CA ALA A 107 11.41 -15.71 12.75
C ALA A 107 11.92 -15.38 11.34
N ILE A 108 11.76 -14.12 10.91
CA ILE A 108 12.21 -13.59 9.61
C ILE A 108 12.86 -12.21 9.79
N PRO A 109 13.84 -11.83 8.94
CA PRO A 109 14.26 -10.43 8.85
C PRO A 109 13.10 -9.54 8.41
N ALA A 110 12.83 -8.51 9.21
CA ALA A 110 11.80 -7.50 8.95
C ALA A 110 12.35 -6.07 9.01
N TYR A 111 11.90 -5.22 8.09
CA TYR A 111 12.36 -3.84 7.97
C TYR A 111 11.19 -2.87 7.88
N ASN A 112 11.27 -1.78 8.64
CA ASN A 112 10.38 -0.64 8.51
C ASN A 112 11.08 0.48 7.74
N VAL A 113 10.74 0.65 6.47
CA VAL A 113 11.35 1.61 5.53
C VAL A 113 10.35 2.71 5.21
N PRO A 114 10.66 4.01 5.32
CA PRO A 114 9.71 5.07 4.98
C PRO A 114 8.98 4.82 3.65
N SER A 115 7.64 4.82 3.66
CA SER A 115 6.81 4.41 2.52
C SER A 115 7.19 5.10 1.21
N GLY A 116 7.51 6.40 1.26
CA GLY A 116 7.98 7.16 0.09
C GLY A 116 9.24 6.57 -0.55
N ILE A 117 10.20 6.13 0.27
CA ILE A 117 11.44 5.48 -0.22
C ILE A 117 11.10 4.15 -0.90
N LEU A 118 10.14 3.38 -0.37
CA LEU A 118 9.72 2.14 -1.03
C LEU A 118 9.05 2.41 -2.39
N PHE A 119 8.21 3.44 -2.51
CA PHE A 119 7.68 3.84 -3.81
C PHE A 119 8.80 4.29 -4.77
N ASP A 120 9.76 5.08 -4.28
CA ASP A 120 10.92 5.48 -5.08
C ASP A 120 11.75 4.26 -5.51
N MET A 121 11.97 3.28 -4.64
CA MET A 121 12.68 2.03 -5.00
C MET A 121 12.00 1.29 -6.16
N HIS A 122 10.66 1.26 -6.22
CA HIS A 122 9.94 0.71 -7.37
C HIS A 122 10.20 1.55 -8.64
N ARG A 123 10.21 2.87 -8.53
CA ARG A 123 10.54 3.78 -9.65
C ARG A 123 11.99 3.64 -10.10
N GLU A 124 12.92 3.38 -9.19
CA GLU A 124 14.32 3.09 -9.52
C GLU A 124 14.44 1.74 -10.24
N ALA A 125 13.80 0.69 -9.72
CA ALA A 125 13.76 -0.64 -10.35
C ALA A 125 13.13 -0.59 -11.76
N ALA A 126 12.01 0.13 -11.92
CA ALA A 126 11.34 0.32 -13.21
C ALA A 126 12.24 1.01 -14.23
N ALA A 127 13.04 1.99 -13.79
CA ALA A 127 13.97 2.74 -14.61
C ALA A 127 15.37 2.11 -14.71
N LYS A 128 15.57 0.91 -14.13
CA LYS A 128 16.87 0.21 -14.06
C LYS A 128 17.99 1.07 -13.46
N ARG A 129 17.64 1.88 -12.48
CA ARG A 129 18.55 2.72 -11.71
C ARG A 129 19.02 1.98 -10.46
N PRO A 130 20.22 2.30 -9.92
CA PRO A 130 20.87 1.46 -8.93
C PRO A 130 20.18 1.49 -7.55
N GLY A 131 19.48 2.58 -7.21
CA GLY A 131 18.83 2.74 -5.92
C GLY A 131 18.44 4.19 -5.64
N VAL A 132 17.88 4.42 -4.45
CA VAL A 132 17.39 5.72 -3.98
C VAL A 132 18.49 6.39 -3.15
N LEU A 133 18.84 7.63 -3.51
CA LEU A 133 19.63 8.54 -2.67
C LEU A 133 18.68 9.53 -2.00
N THR A 134 18.68 9.57 -0.66
CA THR A 134 17.76 10.43 0.10
C THR A 134 18.35 10.85 1.45
N LYS A 135 17.87 11.96 1.98
CA LYS A 135 18.12 12.38 3.37
C LYS A 135 16.97 12.00 4.32
N VAL A 136 15.87 11.48 3.79
CA VAL A 136 14.72 11.04 4.58
C VAL A 136 15.16 9.89 5.48
N GLY A 137 15.07 10.10 6.80
CA GLY A 137 15.44 9.11 7.81
C GLY A 137 16.84 9.27 8.40
N MET A 138 17.65 10.22 7.93
CA MET A 138 18.92 10.54 8.59
C MET A 138 18.69 10.88 10.06
N ASP A 139 19.58 10.40 10.92
CA ASP A 139 19.50 10.57 12.37
C ASP A 139 18.21 10.03 13.02
N THR A 140 17.57 9.05 12.38
CA THR A 140 16.44 8.28 12.93
C THR A 140 16.78 6.78 12.91
N PHE A 141 15.84 5.91 13.28
CA PHE A 141 16.04 4.46 13.21
C PHE A 141 16.26 3.91 11.79
N VAL A 142 15.94 4.71 10.78
CA VAL A 142 16.19 4.42 9.37
C VAL A 142 17.69 4.48 9.04
N ASP A 143 18.45 5.26 9.80
CA ASP A 143 19.86 5.47 9.58
C ASP A 143 20.68 4.20 9.93
N PRO A 144 21.60 3.73 9.06
CA PRO A 144 22.43 2.55 9.32
C PRO A 144 23.38 2.71 10.52
N GLU A 145 23.68 3.94 10.96
CA GLU A 145 24.42 4.15 12.22
C GLU A 145 23.58 3.86 13.48
N ARG A 146 22.26 3.65 13.31
CA ARG A 146 21.35 3.21 14.37
C ARG A 146 20.79 1.83 14.05
N GLU A 147 19.50 1.73 13.72
CA GLU A 147 18.86 0.45 13.40
C GLU A 147 18.86 0.12 11.90
N GLY A 148 19.10 1.07 10.99
CA GLY A 148 19.13 0.82 9.55
C GLY A 148 17.83 0.21 9.01
N CYS A 149 16.68 0.70 9.49
CA CYS A 149 15.33 0.15 9.27
C CYS A 149 15.05 -1.23 9.92
N ALA A 150 16.04 -1.88 10.53
CA ALA A 150 15.86 -3.24 11.05
C ALA A 150 14.92 -3.29 12.26
N MET A 151 13.92 -4.17 12.21
CA MET A 151 12.96 -4.35 13.30
C MET A 151 13.36 -5.45 14.29
N ASN A 152 14.32 -6.30 13.92
CA ASN A 152 14.80 -7.42 14.74
C ASN A 152 16.26 -7.80 14.42
N ASP A 153 16.82 -8.78 15.14
CA ASP A 153 18.23 -9.17 15.03
C ASP A 153 18.54 -9.81 13.67
N LYS A 154 17.64 -10.62 13.12
CA LYS A 154 17.79 -11.15 11.76
C LYS A 154 17.91 -10.06 10.70
N ALA A 155 17.15 -8.97 10.84
CA ALA A 155 17.23 -7.84 9.93
C ALA A 155 18.52 -7.04 10.11
N ARG A 156 18.98 -6.83 11.36
CA ARG A 156 20.27 -6.17 11.64
C ARG A 156 21.46 -6.91 11.00
N ALA A 157 21.38 -8.22 10.90
CA ALA A 157 22.40 -9.04 10.25
C ALA A 157 22.41 -8.96 8.70
N ALA A 158 21.43 -8.30 8.07
CA ALA A 158 21.33 -8.15 6.62
C ALA A 158 20.96 -6.71 6.19
N PRO A 159 21.87 -5.73 6.38
CA PRO A 159 21.57 -4.31 6.14
C PRO A 159 21.04 -4.01 4.73
N ILE A 160 20.08 -3.09 4.64
CA ILE A 160 19.43 -2.66 3.38
C ILE A 160 19.66 -1.18 3.04
N VAL A 161 20.43 -0.48 3.86
CA VAL A 161 20.71 0.95 3.73
C VAL A 161 22.16 1.21 4.10
N SER A 162 22.78 2.18 3.43
CA SER A 162 24.15 2.61 3.69
C SER A 162 24.23 4.14 3.66
N ARG A 163 25.13 4.73 4.46
CA ARG A 163 25.51 6.14 4.29
C ARG A 163 26.54 6.24 3.18
N VAL A 164 26.36 7.20 2.28
CA VAL A 164 27.30 7.50 1.19
C VAL A 164 27.53 9.00 1.10
N ARG A 165 28.74 9.41 0.71
CA ARG A 165 29.03 10.80 0.39
C ARG A 165 28.74 11.06 -1.09
N PHE A 166 27.85 11.99 -1.38
CA PHE A 166 27.45 12.35 -2.74
C PHE A 166 27.17 13.85 -2.83
N ALA A 167 27.66 14.50 -3.88
CA ALA A 167 27.55 15.96 -4.08
C ALA A 167 27.95 16.77 -2.83
N ASP A 168 29.12 16.44 -2.27
CA ASP A 168 29.73 17.07 -1.08
C ASP A 168 28.94 16.95 0.24
N ASP A 169 27.92 16.09 0.29
CA ASP A 169 27.07 15.89 1.46
C ASP A 169 26.87 14.40 1.76
N ASP A 170 26.35 14.09 2.94
CA ASP A 170 26.03 12.71 3.36
C ASP A 170 24.56 12.38 3.01
N TRP A 171 24.37 11.17 2.49
CA TRP A 171 23.07 10.67 2.03
C TRP A 171 22.87 9.23 2.49
N LEU A 172 21.61 8.85 2.69
CA LEU A 172 21.23 7.45 2.76
C LEU A 172 21.05 6.90 1.35
N TYR A 173 21.63 5.73 1.11
CA TYR A 173 21.49 4.97 -0.12
C TYR A 173 20.77 3.66 0.14
N PHE A 174 19.63 3.48 -0.51
CA PHE A 174 18.83 2.26 -0.53
C PHE A 174 18.99 1.59 -1.91
N PRO A 175 19.63 0.42 -2.02
CA PRO A 175 19.72 -0.30 -3.28
C PRO A 175 18.33 -0.61 -3.85
N ALA A 176 18.15 -0.48 -5.16
CA ALA A 176 16.90 -0.87 -5.81
C ALA A 176 16.67 -2.37 -5.62
N ILE A 177 15.45 -2.73 -5.23
CA ILE A 177 15.02 -4.13 -5.17
C ILE A 177 14.12 -4.35 -6.37
N VAL A 178 14.48 -5.32 -7.22
CA VAL A 178 13.68 -5.70 -8.38
C VAL A 178 12.66 -6.76 -7.96
N PRO A 179 11.35 -6.46 -7.98
CA PRO A 179 10.33 -7.47 -7.72
C PRO A 179 10.13 -8.40 -8.92
N ASP A 180 9.94 -9.69 -8.65
CA ASP A 180 9.63 -10.72 -9.64
C ASP A 180 8.12 -10.76 -9.95
N VAL A 181 7.29 -10.45 -8.95
CA VAL A 181 5.83 -10.47 -9.07
C VAL A 181 5.23 -9.22 -8.46
N ALA A 182 4.27 -8.60 -9.15
CA ALA A 182 3.41 -7.57 -8.59
C ALA A 182 2.01 -8.14 -8.44
N ILE A 183 1.46 -8.04 -7.23
CA ILE A 183 0.06 -8.30 -6.95
C ILE A 183 -0.61 -6.94 -6.73
N ILE A 184 -1.39 -6.51 -7.71
CA ILE A 184 -2.09 -5.22 -7.70
C ILE A 184 -3.60 -5.45 -7.73
N ARG A 185 -4.36 -4.39 -7.45
CA ARG A 185 -5.81 -4.40 -7.52
C ARG A 185 -6.32 -3.20 -8.30
N ALA A 186 -7.45 -3.35 -8.98
CA ALA A 186 -8.22 -2.28 -9.59
C ALA A 186 -9.73 -2.53 -9.46
N THR A 187 -10.57 -1.62 -9.94
CA THR A 187 -12.02 -1.82 -9.98
C THR A 187 -12.42 -2.67 -11.19
N THR A 188 -11.99 -2.29 -12.39
CA THR A 188 -12.37 -2.95 -13.64
C THR A 188 -11.13 -3.23 -14.48
N ALA A 189 -11.07 -4.42 -15.09
CA ALA A 189 -10.17 -4.71 -16.20
C ALA A 189 -10.97 -4.87 -17.50
N ASP A 190 -10.47 -4.34 -18.61
CA ASP A 190 -10.96 -4.77 -19.93
C ASP A 190 -10.30 -6.08 -20.39
N GLU A 191 -10.82 -6.71 -21.44
CA GLU A 191 -10.26 -7.95 -22.00
C GLU A 191 -8.82 -7.81 -22.56
N ARG A 192 -8.30 -6.58 -22.69
CA ARG A 192 -6.91 -6.29 -23.06
C ARG A 192 -6.03 -6.04 -21.83
N GLY A 193 -6.59 -6.03 -20.63
CA GLY A 193 -5.89 -5.84 -19.36
C GLY A 193 -5.81 -4.40 -18.88
N ASN A 194 -6.41 -3.44 -19.59
CA ASN A 194 -6.40 -2.06 -19.11
C ASN A 194 -7.19 -1.98 -17.81
N LEU A 195 -6.62 -1.33 -16.79
CA LEU A 195 -7.22 -1.24 -15.47
C LEU A 195 -7.74 0.18 -15.19
N SER A 196 -8.98 0.28 -14.76
CA SER A 196 -9.58 1.50 -14.21
C SER A 196 -9.92 1.33 -12.72
N TYR A 197 -9.90 2.45 -12.00
CA TYR A 197 -9.95 2.52 -10.54
C TYR A 197 -11.17 3.33 -10.08
N GLU A 198 -12.26 3.28 -10.85
CA GLU A 198 -13.39 4.18 -10.71
C GLU A 198 -14.15 4.04 -9.39
N HIS A 199 -14.01 2.92 -8.68
CA HIS A 199 -14.58 2.74 -7.33
C HIS A 199 -13.51 2.75 -6.23
N GLU A 200 -12.21 2.83 -6.54
CA GLU A 200 -11.18 2.79 -5.48
C GLU A 200 -11.08 4.16 -4.78
N GLY A 201 -10.86 4.17 -3.46
CA GLY A 201 -10.74 5.40 -2.66
C GLY A 201 -9.38 6.11 -2.75
N GLY A 202 -8.45 5.53 -3.48
CA GLY A 202 -7.10 6.03 -3.66
C GLY A 202 -6.33 5.11 -4.60
N TYR A 203 -5.38 5.67 -5.34
CA TYR A 203 -4.65 4.92 -6.36
C TYR A 203 -3.39 4.24 -5.82
N LEU A 204 -2.71 4.85 -4.83
CA LEU A 204 -1.43 4.36 -4.30
C LEU A 204 -0.34 4.30 -5.40
N GLY A 205 0.37 3.18 -5.55
CA GLY A 205 1.45 3.00 -6.54
C GLY A 205 1.40 1.74 -7.43
N PRO A 206 0.23 1.22 -7.85
CA PRO A 206 0.14 0.00 -8.65
C PRO A 206 0.81 0.14 -10.02
N LEU A 207 0.81 1.35 -10.60
CA LEU A 207 1.49 1.62 -11.88
C LEU A 207 3.02 1.47 -11.71
N ASP A 208 3.60 2.08 -10.67
CA ASP A 208 5.04 1.99 -10.40
C ASP A 208 5.46 0.54 -10.12
N GLN A 209 4.65 -0.20 -9.35
CA GLN A 209 4.88 -1.62 -9.07
C GLN A 209 4.77 -2.49 -10.33
N ALA A 210 3.76 -2.24 -11.18
CA ALA A 210 3.60 -2.95 -12.45
C ALA A 210 4.76 -2.67 -13.42
N LEU A 211 5.22 -1.42 -13.51
CA LEU A 211 6.38 -1.03 -14.32
C LEU A 211 7.67 -1.67 -13.78
N ALA A 212 7.89 -1.65 -12.47
CA ALA A 212 9.06 -2.25 -11.83
C ALA A 212 9.20 -3.74 -12.18
N VAL A 213 8.10 -4.48 -12.14
CA VAL A 213 8.06 -5.91 -12.47
C VAL A 213 8.17 -6.14 -13.97
N ARG A 214 7.35 -5.46 -14.77
CA ARG A 214 7.29 -5.68 -16.23
C ARG A 214 8.62 -5.36 -16.91
N ASN A 215 9.26 -4.25 -16.57
CA ASN A 215 10.52 -3.82 -17.20
C ASN A 215 11.71 -4.74 -16.88
N ASN A 216 11.55 -5.59 -15.86
CA ASN A 216 12.52 -6.58 -15.43
C ASN A 216 12.08 -8.03 -15.73
N GLY A 217 11.03 -8.21 -16.55
CA GLY A 217 10.62 -9.52 -17.06
C GLY A 217 9.80 -10.37 -16.08
N GLY A 218 9.31 -9.78 -14.98
CA GLY A 218 8.46 -10.44 -14.01
C GLY A 218 6.98 -10.51 -14.42
N ILE A 219 6.12 -10.90 -13.47
CA ILE A 219 4.70 -11.20 -13.68
C ILE A 219 3.81 -10.21 -12.90
N VAL A 220 2.85 -9.58 -13.57
CA VAL A 220 1.85 -8.71 -12.94
C VAL A 220 0.49 -9.41 -12.87
N ILE A 221 0.01 -9.62 -11.65
CA ILE A 221 -1.29 -10.20 -11.32
C ILE A 221 -2.21 -9.06 -10.84
N ALA A 222 -3.32 -8.83 -11.54
CA ALA A 222 -4.31 -7.83 -11.21
C ALA A 222 -5.59 -8.47 -10.67
N GLN A 223 -5.93 -8.20 -9.42
CA GLN A 223 -7.26 -8.50 -8.88
C GLN A 223 -8.23 -7.38 -9.29
N VAL A 224 -9.42 -7.72 -9.78
CA VAL A 224 -10.44 -6.75 -10.17
C VAL A 224 -11.83 -7.16 -9.71
N LYS A 225 -12.71 -6.18 -9.50
CA LYS A 225 -14.12 -6.44 -9.17
C LYS A 225 -14.87 -7.05 -10.36
N ARG A 226 -14.58 -6.59 -11.58
CA ARG A 226 -15.31 -6.97 -12.79
C ARG A 226 -14.47 -6.87 -14.06
N LEU A 227 -14.97 -7.51 -15.12
CA LEU A 227 -14.45 -7.40 -16.47
C LEU A 227 -15.34 -6.50 -17.32
N ALA A 228 -14.73 -5.82 -18.30
CA ALA A 228 -15.41 -5.05 -19.33
C ALA A 228 -14.94 -5.47 -20.73
N GLU A 229 -15.76 -5.21 -21.74
CA GLU A 229 -15.40 -5.46 -23.14
C GLU A 229 -14.20 -4.59 -23.57
N ALA A 230 -13.30 -5.13 -24.39
CA ALA A 230 -12.14 -4.39 -24.88
C ALA A 230 -12.54 -3.07 -25.56
N GLY A 231 -11.89 -1.98 -25.17
CA GLY A 231 -12.13 -0.65 -25.76
C GLY A 231 -13.33 0.11 -25.18
N THR A 232 -13.97 -0.41 -24.14
CA THR A 232 -15.07 0.27 -23.43
C THR A 232 -14.60 1.15 -22.27
N LEU A 233 -13.37 0.97 -21.78
CA LEU A 233 -12.78 1.88 -20.80
C LEU A 233 -12.41 3.22 -21.45
N LYS A 234 -12.75 4.32 -20.76
CA LYS A 234 -12.32 5.65 -21.17
C LYS A 234 -10.78 5.69 -21.18
N PRO A 235 -10.11 6.02 -22.30
CA PRO A 235 -8.65 5.91 -22.39
C PRO A 235 -7.90 6.73 -21.35
N GLN A 236 -8.40 7.92 -20.99
CA GLN A 236 -7.79 8.79 -19.97
C GLN A 236 -8.05 8.33 -18.53
N HIS A 237 -8.91 7.32 -18.33
CA HIS A 237 -9.19 6.73 -17.01
C HIS A 237 -8.46 5.39 -16.81
N VAL A 238 -7.69 4.93 -17.82
CA VAL A 238 -6.82 3.76 -17.67
C VAL A 238 -5.61 4.16 -16.85
N LEU A 239 -5.52 3.68 -15.61
CA LEU A 239 -4.39 3.96 -14.72
C LEU A 239 -3.22 3.01 -14.99
N VAL A 240 -3.50 1.71 -15.12
CA VAL A 240 -2.50 0.69 -15.46
C VAL A 240 -2.80 0.16 -16.86
N PRO A 241 -1.93 0.43 -17.84
CA PRO A 241 -2.08 -0.09 -19.20
C PRO A 241 -2.03 -1.62 -19.23
N GLY A 242 -2.89 -2.25 -20.03
CA GLY A 242 -2.97 -3.72 -20.11
C GLY A 242 -1.71 -4.41 -20.62
N ILE A 243 -0.84 -3.67 -21.31
CA ILE A 243 0.50 -4.15 -21.70
C ILE A 243 1.38 -4.51 -20.50
N LEU A 244 1.05 -4.00 -19.31
CA LEU A 244 1.75 -4.31 -18.07
C LEU A 244 1.18 -5.53 -17.36
N VAL A 245 -0.01 -6.03 -17.71
CA VAL A 245 -0.74 -7.06 -16.94
C VAL A 245 -0.61 -8.45 -17.59
N ASP A 246 -0.29 -9.48 -16.80
CA ASP A 246 -0.18 -10.88 -17.28
C ASP A 246 -1.38 -11.74 -16.92
N ALA A 247 -1.94 -11.51 -15.73
CA ALA A 247 -3.05 -12.29 -15.21
C ALA A 247 -4.08 -11.39 -14.54
N ILE A 248 -5.36 -11.69 -14.77
CA ILE A 248 -6.49 -11.02 -14.13
C ILE A 248 -7.23 -12.03 -13.26
N VAL A 249 -7.55 -11.65 -12.03
CA VAL A 249 -8.36 -12.43 -11.08
C VAL A 249 -9.60 -11.63 -10.75
N VAL A 250 -10.79 -12.19 -11.01
CA VAL A 250 -12.05 -11.51 -10.70
C VAL A 250 -12.49 -11.84 -9.26
N ALA A 251 -12.67 -10.80 -8.45
CA ALA A 251 -13.11 -10.84 -7.06
C ALA A 251 -14.30 -9.86 -6.87
N PRO A 252 -15.53 -10.28 -7.18
CA PRO A 252 -16.69 -9.38 -7.23
C PRO A 252 -17.05 -8.75 -5.88
N ASP A 253 -16.67 -9.43 -4.79
CA ASP A 253 -16.96 -9.02 -3.42
C ASP A 253 -15.82 -8.22 -2.78
N GLN A 254 -14.84 -7.72 -3.56
CA GLN A 254 -13.75 -6.92 -3.01
C GLN A 254 -14.28 -5.66 -2.29
N MET A 255 -13.83 -5.46 -1.05
CA MET A 255 -14.18 -4.30 -0.21
C MET A 255 -13.49 -3.03 -0.73
N GLN A 256 -14.16 -1.89 -0.78
CA GLN A 256 -13.58 -0.63 -1.23
C GLN A 256 -12.44 -0.16 -0.30
N THR A 257 -12.69 -0.16 1.00
CA THR A 257 -11.71 0.15 2.07
C THR A 257 -11.97 -0.77 3.28
N THR A 258 -11.19 -0.61 4.35
CA THR A 258 -11.44 -1.26 5.65
C THR A 258 -12.89 -1.05 6.10
N GLN A 259 -13.59 -2.16 6.37
CA GLN A 259 -15.01 -2.20 6.79
C GLN A 259 -16.02 -1.51 5.84
N THR A 260 -15.63 -1.13 4.63
CA THR A 260 -16.50 -0.45 3.68
C THR A 260 -16.64 -1.27 2.40
N GLN A 261 -17.82 -1.84 2.17
CA GLN A 261 -18.07 -2.60 0.94
C GLN A 261 -18.08 -1.67 -0.28
N TYR A 262 -18.84 -0.59 -0.21
CA TYR A 262 -18.90 0.45 -1.24
C TYR A 262 -19.57 1.72 -0.72
N GLU A 263 -18.91 2.85 -0.90
CA GLU A 263 -19.38 4.22 -0.64
C GLU A 263 -18.93 5.10 -1.84
N PRO A 264 -19.85 5.54 -2.71
CA PRO A 264 -19.51 6.32 -3.90
C PRO A 264 -18.90 7.70 -3.58
N ALA A 265 -19.06 8.22 -2.35
CA ALA A 265 -18.37 9.44 -1.93
C ALA A 265 -16.85 9.24 -1.78
N ILE A 266 -16.40 8.03 -1.45
CA ILE A 266 -14.97 7.70 -1.29
C ILE A 266 -14.27 7.70 -2.66
N SER A 267 -14.94 7.25 -3.72
CA SER A 267 -14.42 7.26 -5.09
C SER A 267 -14.63 8.59 -5.82
N GLY A 268 -15.32 9.55 -5.19
CA GLY A 268 -15.65 10.85 -5.80
C GLY A 268 -16.74 10.79 -6.87
N GLU A 269 -17.51 9.70 -6.94
CA GLU A 269 -18.66 9.57 -7.85
C GLU A 269 -19.82 10.48 -7.43
N ILE A 270 -19.94 10.72 -6.13
CA ILE A 270 -20.88 11.68 -5.56
C ILE A 270 -20.17 12.59 -4.55
N PHE A 271 -20.77 13.76 -4.30
CA PHE A 271 -20.34 14.65 -3.23
C PHE A 271 -21.39 14.66 -2.12
N ARG A 272 -20.96 14.42 -0.88
CA ARG A 272 -21.84 14.54 0.28
C ARG A 272 -21.92 15.99 0.75
N PRO A 273 -23.09 16.46 1.21
CA PRO A 273 -23.19 17.78 1.83
C PRO A 273 -22.38 17.79 3.14
N LEU A 274 -21.76 18.93 3.47
CA LEU A 274 -21.00 19.10 4.71
C LEU A 274 -21.83 18.82 5.97
N SER A 275 -23.15 19.06 5.90
CA SER A 275 -24.08 18.76 6.98
C SER A 275 -24.26 17.26 7.26
N SER A 276 -23.74 16.37 6.40
CA SER A 276 -23.77 14.93 6.62
C SER A 276 -22.60 14.40 7.45
N PHE A 277 -21.63 15.25 7.81
CA PHE A 277 -20.53 14.88 8.69
C PHE A 277 -20.91 15.10 10.15
N GLU A 278 -20.58 14.15 11.00
CA GLU A 278 -20.78 14.26 12.44
C GLU A 278 -19.72 15.18 13.06
N ILE A 279 -20.18 16.22 13.75
CA ILE A 279 -19.31 17.10 14.54
C ILE A 279 -18.96 16.39 15.85
N PRO A 280 -17.67 16.37 16.24
CA PRO A 280 -17.26 15.71 17.48
C PRO A 280 -17.91 16.37 18.70
N ASP A 281 -18.31 15.54 19.67
CA ASP A 281 -18.77 15.98 20.99
C ASP A 281 -17.68 16.75 21.74
N PHE A 282 -18.10 17.60 22.69
CA PHE A 282 -17.14 18.34 23.50
C PHE A 282 -16.42 17.42 24.49
N GLY A 283 -15.10 17.32 24.33
CA GLY A 283 -14.23 16.50 25.17
C GLY A 283 -12.76 16.74 24.85
N VAL A 284 -11.86 15.96 25.46
CA VAL A 284 -10.40 16.14 25.34
C VAL A 284 -9.94 16.12 23.88
N ALA A 285 -10.40 15.17 23.08
CA ALA A 285 -10.05 15.07 21.66
C ALA A 285 -10.46 16.34 20.87
N LYS A 286 -11.65 16.89 21.14
CA LYS A 286 -12.13 18.13 20.51
C LYS A 286 -11.33 19.35 20.94
N VAL A 287 -10.96 19.45 22.22
CA VAL A 287 -10.11 20.54 22.72
C VAL A 287 -8.76 20.53 22.01
N ILE A 288 -8.14 19.36 21.86
CA ILE A 288 -6.89 19.19 21.11
C ILE A 288 -7.10 19.59 19.64
N GLY A 289 -8.15 19.06 18.99
CA GLY A 289 -8.46 19.37 17.59
C GLY A 289 -8.68 20.86 17.33
N ARG A 290 -9.37 21.56 18.23
CA ARG A 290 -9.54 23.03 18.18
C ARG A 290 -8.23 23.78 18.34
N ARG A 291 -7.34 23.34 19.24
CA ARG A 291 -6.02 23.96 19.38
C ARG A 291 -5.18 23.78 18.12
N VAL A 292 -5.19 22.59 17.51
CA VAL A 292 -4.50 22.34 16.24
C VAL A 292 -5.08 23.20 15.11
N ALA A 293 -6.41 23.33 15.03
CA ALA A 293 -7.06 24.17 14.02
C ALA A 293 -6.58 25.65 14.06
N GLN A 294 -6.18 26.16 15.24
CA GLN A 294 -5.63 27.51 15.38
C GLN A 294 -4.20 27.67 14.85
N GLU A 295 -3.47 26.57 14.59
CA GLU A 295 -2.15 26.62 13.95
C GLU A 295 -2.23 26.69 12.42
N LEU A 296 -3.41 26.46 11.86
CA LEU A 296 -3.62 26.43 10.41
C LEU A 296 -3.83 27.84 9.87
N HIS A 297 -3.19 28.14 8.75
CA HIS A 297 -3.36 29.39 8.02
C HIS A 297 -4.10 29.17 6.71
N GLN A 298 -4.80 30.21 6.25
CA GLN A 298 -5.49 30.16 4.98
C GLN A 298 -4.50 29.86 3.83
N GLY A 299 -4.81 28.85 3.02
CA GLY A 299 -3.99 28.43 1.88
C GLY A 299 -3.00 27.31 2.19
N ASP A 300 -2.88 26.88 3.46
CA ASP A 300 -1.99 25.77 3.82
C ASP A 300 -2.40 24.45 3.11
N ALA A 301 -1.39 23.66 2.74
CA ALA A 301 -1.56 22.26 2.37
C ALA A 301 -1.26 21.39 3.59
N VAL A 302 -2.27 20.67 4.08
CA VAL A 302 -2.23 20.02 5.39
C VAL A 302 -2.38 18.51 5.25
N ASN A 303 -1.36 17.77 5.67
CA ASN A 303 -1.45 16.33 5.91
C ASN A 303 -1.83 16.08 7.37
N ILE A 304 -2.77 15.16 7.59
CA ILE A 304 -3.18 14.74 8.94
C ILE A 304 -3.04 13.24 9.07
N GLY A 305 -2.37 12.81 10.13
CA GLY A 305 -2.29 11.40 10.47
C GLY A 305 -3.59 10.88 11.09
N PHE A 306 -3.68 9.55 11.19
CA PHE A 306 -4.71 8.86 11.94
C PHE A 306 -4.69 9.24 13.44
N GLY A 307 -5.86 9.20 14.09
CA GLY A 307 -6.02 9.49 15.52
C GLY A 307 -6.78 10.80 15.78
N ILE A 308 -6.44 11.51 16.87
CA ILE A 308 -7.16 12.73 17.28
C ILE A 308 -7.13 13.80 16.17
N SER A 309 -6.03 13.88 15.41
CA SER A 309 -5.85 14.79 14.26
C SER A 309 -6.89 14.60 13.15
N ALA A 310 -7.45 13.40 12.99
CA ALA A 310 -8.52 13.13 12.02
C ALA A 310 -9.81 13.92 12.32
N ASN A 311 -9.96 14.47 13.52
CA ASN A 311 -11.08 15.35 13.87
C ASN A 311 -10.92 16.79 13.37
N VAL A 312 -9.70 17.24 13.04
CA VAL A 312 -9.42 18.64 12.69
C VAL A 312 -10.23 19.12 11.47
N PRO A 313 -10.42 18.34 10.39
CA PRO A 313 -11.32 18.74 9.30
C PRO A 313 -12.76 19.00 9.75
N ARG A 314 -13.26 18.21 10.71
CA ARG A 314 -14.61 18.36 11.26
C ARG A 314 -14.73 19.61 12.13
N ILE A 315 -13.64 20.00 12.81
CA ILE A 315 -13.57 21.31 13.50
C ILE A 315 -13.66 22.45 12.51
N LEU A 316 -12.94 22.40 11.38
CA LEU A 316 -13.04 23.45 10.36
C LEU A 316 -14.44 23.52 9.75
N ILE A 317 -15.16 22.40 9.63
CA ILE A 317 -16.57 22.41 9.22
C ILE A 317 -17.44 23.12 10.27
N GLU A 318 -17.29 22.78 11.56
CA GLU A 318 -18.04 23.40 12.66
C GLU A 318 -17.85 24.92 12.72
N GLU A 319 -16.63 25.39 12.51
CA GLU A 319 -16.27 26.81 12.56
C GLU A 319 -16.54 27.56 11.23
N GLY A 320 -17.13 26.89 10.23
CA GLY A 320 -17.44 27.50 8.92
C GLY A 320 -16.22 27.81 8.05
N GLN A 321 -15.10 27.11 8.28
CA GLN A 321 -13.80 27.30 7.62
C GLN A 321 -13.44 26.18 6.64
N HIS A 322 -14.41 25.35 6.23
CA HIS A 322 -14.15 24.36 5.17
C HIS A 322 -13.64 25.04 3.89
N GLY A 323 -12.54 24.52 3.34
CA GLY A 323 -11.87 25.09 2.18
C GLY A 323 -10.85 26.20 2.48
N ALA A 324 -10.68 26.59 3.75
CA ALA A 324 -9.60 27.51 4.14
C ALA A 324 -8.20 26.89 3.95
N VAL A 325 -8.10 25.57 4.07
CA VAL A 325 -6.89 24.77 3.82
C VAL A 325 -7.17 23.67 2.82
N THR A 326 -6.12 23.15 2.19
CA THR A 326 -6.19 21.99 1.30
C THR A 326 -5.71 20.74 2.04
N TRP A 327 -6.60 19.79 2.26
CA TRP A 327 -6.23 18.50 2.84
C TRP A 327 -5.46 17.65 1.85
N VAL A 328 -4.43 16.95 2.32
CA VAL A 328 -3.70 15.95 1.53
C VAL A 328 -3.50 14.70 2.37
N ILE A 329 -3.71 13.52 1.79
CA ILE A 329 -3.39 12.24 2.44
C ILE A 329 -2.33 11.50 1.62
N GLU A 330 -1.48 10.73 2.29
CA GLU A 330 -0.34 10.05 1.69
C GLU A 330 -0.73 9.00 0.65
N GLN A 331 -1.98 8.53 0.69
CA GLN A 331 -2.56 7.62 -0.30
C GLN A 331 -2.84 8.30 -1.66
N GLY A 332 -2.76 9.64 -1.71
CA GLY A 332 -2.76 10.44 -2.95
C GLY A 332 -3.95 11.38 -3.12
N ALA A 333 -4.98 11.30 -2.27
CA ALA A 333 -6.13 12.20 -2.39
C ALA A 333 -5.79 13.63 -1.93
N VAL A 334 -6.32 14.61 -2.65
CA VAL A 334 -6.11 16.05 -2.42
C VAL A 334 -7.47 16.75 -2.39
N GLY A 335 -7.72 17.54 -1.35
CA GLY A 335 -8.98 18.22 -1.10
C GLY A 335 -10.03 17.35 -0.39
N GLY A 336 -11.29 17.76 -0.47
CA GLY A 336 -12.41 17.06 0.16
C GLY A 336 -12.43 17.19 1.69
N VAL A 337 -12.98 16.18 2.36
CA VAL A 337 -12.95 16.04 3.83
C VAL A 337 -12.36 14.66 4.13
N PRO A 338 -11.16 14.58 4.72
CA PRO A 338 -10.57 13.30 5.12
C PRO A 338 -11.50 12.51 6.06
N LEU A 339 -11.56 11.20 5.86
CA LEU A 339 -12.43 10.25 6.59
C LEU A 339 -11.66 9.48 7.66
#